data_AF-T2JXX0-F1
#
_entry.id   AF-T2JXX0-F1
#
_cell.length_a   1.000
_cell.length_b   1.000
_cell.length_c   1.000
_cell.angle_alpha   90.00
_cell.angle_beta   90.00
_cell.angle_gamma   90.00
#
_symmetry.space_group_name_H-M   'P 1'
#
loop_
_entity.id
_entity.type
_entity.pdbx_description
1 polymer ?
#
loop_
_entity_poly.entity_id
_entity_poly.type
_entity_poly.pdbx_seq_one_letter_code
_entity_poly.pdbx_strand_id
1 'polypeptide(L)'
;MRCQHELGGSGSLMIHSSLKGSAHYIKEGQGCPFVIGDIDPKRTFVHILDDTSLEIVLRTLDTVSDFVAYLTKKEQFLRGNKIILAAGEEELLAHYLTNMNEKNEHDFVIPSDVDESVTSFMFDEGFWDEFQQSPERQEQISANYISYFWDTLIERFSKHILEDTQYYKSHPGVKGTEPVVRFLAAESRFRRRILARQLLDFVRLAPRDKIAIRYICSSSPQEPYYVFLTLPHDDWMTYEVYREARGAFLNAYCRTVKLNFPDVQHIVGIATEPGLNNRSQSEDAMYLDATNWTEEDAAKTREISEELNIFKNAKPFNIHDEEYPL
;
A
#
# COMPACT_ATOMS: atom_id res chain seq x y z
N MET A 1 -5.46 25.12 -19.63
CA MET A 1 -5.41 24.97 -21.11
C MET A 1 -4.97 26.22 -21.88
N ARG A 2 -5.61 27.40 -21.77
CA ARG A 2 -5.19 28.57 -22.59
C ARG A 2 -3.80 29.13 -22.23
N CYS A 3 -3.45 29.24 -20.94
CA CYS A 3 -2.12 29.72 -20.53
C CYS A 3 -1.01 28.71 -20.83
N GLN A 4 -1.22 27.41 -20.58
CA GLN A 4 -0.27 26.35 -20.92
C GLN A 4 0.05 26.32 -22.42
N HIS A 5 -0.94 26.55 -23.29
CA HIS A 5 -0.75 26.59 -24.74
C HIS A 5 -0.01 27.87 -25.23
N GLU A 6 -0.04 28.95 -24.46
CA GLU A 6 0.57 30.25 -24.82
C GLU A 6 1.92 30.50 -24.15
N LEU A 7 2.15 29.95 -22.95
CA LEU A 7 3.30 30.24 -22.09
C LEU A 7 4.14 29.00 -21.73
N GLY A 8 3.67 27.79 -22.03
CA GLY A 8 4.28 26.56 -21.52
C GLY A 8 3.99 26.32 -20.02
N GLY A 9 4.67 25.33 -19.43
CA GLY A 9 4.56 24.95 -18.03
C GLY A 9 3.29 24.17 -17.66
N SER A 10 3.30 23.50 -16.51
CA SER A 10 2.14 22.78 -15.95
C SER A 10 1.06 23.74 -15.42
N GLY A 11 1.49 24.91 -14.94
CA GLY A 11 0.65 25.85 -14.17
C GLY A 11 0.68 25.60 -12.67
N SER A 12 1.54 24.69 -12.19
CA SER A 12 1.76 24.42 -10.77
C SER A 12 2.38 25.61 -10.04
N LEU A 13 2.15 25.68 -8.72
CA LEU A 13 2.85 26.58 -7.82
C LEU A 13 4.31 26.17 -7.70
N MET A 14 5.20 27.14 -7.87
CA MET A 14 6.63 26.94 -7.61
C MET A 14 6.89 26.79 -6.11
N ILE A 15 7.94 26.07 -5.74
CA ILE A 15 8.31 25.84 -4.34
C ILE A 15 9.65 26.50 -4.06
N HIS A 16 9.74 27.21 -2.94
CA HIS A 16 11.00 27.75 -2.41
C HIS A 16 11.05 27.61 -0.89
N SER A 17 11.87 26.67 -0.39
CA SER A 17 11.86 26.29 1.04
C SER A 17 12.35 27.38 2.00
N SER A 18 13.06 28.40 1.49
CA SER A 18 13.48 29.55 2.29
C SER A 18 12.35 30.56 2.54
N LEU A 19 11.27 30.50 1.74
CA LEU A 19 10.10 31.35 1.89
C LEU A 19 9.31 30.91 3.14
N LYS A 20 9.30 31.78 4.16
CA LYS A 20 8.76 31.44 5.49
C LYS A 20 7.83 32.51 6.04
N GLY A 21 6.69 32.10 6.61
CA GLY A 21 5.81 33.01 7.36
C GLY A 21 5.44 34.27 6.58
N SER A 22 5.73 35.45 7.14
CA SER A 22 5.35 36.72 6.52
C SER A 22 6.07 37.04 5.22
N ALA A 23 7.11 36.28 4.83
CA ALA A 23 7.77 36.45 3.54
C ALA A 23 6.84 36.14 2.35
N HIS A 24 5.76 35.39 2.58
CA HIS A 24 4.71 35.13 1.59
C HIS A 24 3.83 36.37 1.30
N TYR A 25 3.83 37.40 2.16
CA TYR A 25 3.09 38.64 1.91
C TYR A 25 3.91 39.54 0.99
N ILE A 26 3.72 39.34 -0.30
CA ILE A 26 4.42 40.06 -1.35
C ILE A 26 3.89 41.50 -1.44
N LYS A 27 4.79 42.48 -1.48
CA LYS A 27 4.48 43.89 -1.82
C LYS A 27 4.67 44.11 -3.31
N GLU A 28 3.96 45.09 -3.87
CA GLU A 28 4.07 45.46 -5.29
C GLU A 28 5.54 45.71 -5.69
N GLY A 29 6.01 45.02 -6.73
CA GLY A 29 7.39 45.11 -7.22
C GLY A 29 8.45 44.36 -6.39
N GLN A 30 8.06 43.56 -5.39
CA GLN A 30 8.96 42.71 -4.61
C GLN A 30 8.50 41.24 -4.70
N GLY A 31 9.35 40.28 -4.34
CA GLY A 31 8.98 38.85 -4.27
C GLY A 31 8.74 38.17 -5.62
N CYS A 32 8.31 36.91 -5.56
CA CYS A 32 7.98 36.10 -6.73
C CYS A 32 6.55 35.56 -6.53
N PRO A 33 5.57 35.98 -7.35
CA PRO A 33 4.20 35.49 -7.23
C PRO A 33 4.13 34.00 -7.56
N PHE A 34 3.11 33.31 -7.06
CA PHE A 34 2.89 31.87 -7.29
C PHE A 34 4.03 30.95 -6.80
N VAL A 35 4.77 31.42 -5.78
CA VAL A 35 5.78 30.62 -5.07
C VAL A 35 5.30 30.36 -3.63
N ILE A 36 5.42 29.11 -3.18
CA ILE A 36 5.07 28.67 -1.83
C ILE A 36 6.28 28.11 -1.07
N GLY A 37 6.24 28.18 0.25
CA GLY A 37 7.25 27.61 1.16
C GLY A 37 6.63 27.19 2.49
N ASP A 38 7.40 27.24 3.59
CA ASP A 38 6.92 26.84 4.92
C ASP A 38 6.09 27.97 5.56
N ILE A 39 4.78 27.77 5.64
CA ILE A 39 3.83 28.80 6.09
C ILE A 39 4.06 29.20 7.54
N ASP A 40 4.35 28.25 8.43
CA ASP A 40 4.71 28.53 9.82
C ASP A 40 5.70 27.48 10.33
N PRO A 41 7.00 27.77 10.29
CA PRO A 41 8.04 26.83 10.74
C PRO A 41 7.97 26.46 12.23
N LYS A 42 7.13 27.16 13.02
CA LYS A 42 6.93 26.85 14.45
C LYS A 42 5.77 25.87 14.69
N ARG A 43 5.04 25.47 13.65
CA ARG A 43 3.88 24.57 13.72
C ARG A 43 4.09 23.33 12.84
N THR A 44 3.09 22.47 12.78
CA THR A 44 3.03 21.37 11.81
C THR A 44 3.12 21.92 10.39
N PHE A 45 3.81 21.19 9.50
CA PHE A 45 3.95 21.62 8.12
C PHE A 45 2.59 21.63 7.41
N VAL A 46 2.37 22.60 6.54
CA VAL A 46 1.14 22.74 5.75
C VAL A 46 1.49 22.48 4.31
N HIS A 47 1.00 21.37 3.76
CA HIS A 47 1.13 21.07 2.34
C HIS A 47 0.13 21.90 1.54
N ILE A 48 0.64 22.66 0.57
CA ILE A 48 -0.18 23.40 -0.39
C ILE A 48 0.03 22.74 -1.74
N LEU A 49 -1.07 22.33 -2.36
CA LEU A 49 -1.14 21.76 -3.70
C LEU A 49 -2.23 22.52 -4.44
N ASP A 50 -1.91 23.07 -5.61
CA ASP A 50 -2.92 23.55 -6.55
C ASP A 50 -3.67 22.37 -7.20
N ASP A 51 -4.64 22.68 -8.06
CA ASP A 51 -5.46 21.68 -8.73
C ASP A 51 -4.65 20.73 -9.63
N THR A 52 -3.63 21.27 -10.31
CA THR A 52 -2.75 20.51 -11.21
C THR A 52 -1.84 19.57 -10.42
N SER A 53 -1.14 20.10 -9.42
CA SER A 53 -0.27 19.34 -8.53
C SER A 53 -1.04 18.26 -7.77
N LEU A 54 -2.23 18.58 -7.25
CA LEU A 54 -3.06 17.61 -6.51
C LEU A 54 -3.50 16.45 -7.40
N GLU A 55 -3.94 16.74 -8.63
CA GLU A 55 -4.32 15.70 -9.59
C GLU A 55 -3.14 14.77 -9.92
N ILE A 56 -1.98 15.34 -10.19
CA ILE A 56 -0.75 14.58 -10.51
C ILE A 56 -0.36 13.67 -9.34
N VAL A 57 -0.29 14.22 -8.13
CA VAL A 57 0.12 13.49 -6.93
C VAL A 57 -0.88 12.36 -6.61
N LEU A 58 -2.18 12.63 -6.60
CA LEU A 58 -3.19 11.62 -6.24
C LEU A 58 -3.36 10.52 -7.28
N ARG A 59 -3.15 10.82 -8.58
CA ARG A 59 -3.16 9.79 -9.63
C ARG A 59 -1.93 8.89 -9.57
N THR A 60 -0.81 9.41 -9.08
CA THR A 60 0.47 8.71 -9.08
C THR A 60 0.69 7.92 -7.79
N LEU A 61 0.36 8.54 -6.65
CA LEU A 61 0.43 7.96 -5.31
C LEU A 61 -0.99 7.60 -4.85
N ASP A 62 -1.64 6.70 -5.58
CA ASP A 62 -3.08 6.41 -5.46
C ASP A 62 -3.43 5.47 -4.28
N THR A 63 -2.51 5.28 -3.33
CA THR A 63 -2.75 4.64 -2.04
C THR A 63 -2.42 5.59 -0.89
N VAL A 64 -3.10 5.40 0.26
CA VAL A 64 -2.87 6.26 1.43
C VAL A 64 -1.43 6.18 1.93
N SER A 65 -0.81 5.00 1.86
CA SER A 65 0.56 4.79 2.34
C SER A 65 1.58 5.49 1.45
N ASP A 66 1.43 5.38 0.12
CA ASP A 66 2.33 6.05 -0.84
C ASP A 66 2.20 7.57 -0.72
N PHE A 67 0.97 8.08 -0.63
CA PHE A 67 0.69 9.50 -0.49
C PHE A 67 1.26 10.08 0.81
N VAL A 68 1.00 9.43 1.95
CA VAL A 68 1.50 9.89 3.26
C VAL A 68 3.02 9.77 3.35
N ALA A 69 3.62 8.72 2.79
CA ALA A 69 5.07 8.56 2.75
C ALA A 69 5.72 9.73 2.00
N TYR A 70 5.22 10.08 0.81
CA TYR A 70 5.69 11.22 0.05
C TYR A 70 5.59 12.54 0.83
N LEU A 71 4.41 12.85 1.41
CA LEU A 71 4.23 14.08 2.17
C LEU A 71 5.19 14.15 3.38
N THR A 72 5.38 13.04 4.09
CA THR A 72 6.29 12.96 5.23
C THR A 72 7.74 13.24 4.82
N LYS A 73 8.20 12.64 3.72
CA LYS A 73 9.56 12.85 3.19
C LYS A 73 9.73 14.27 2.64
N LYS A 74 8.69 14.81 1.98
CA LYS A 74 8.68 16.19 1.48
C LYS A 74 8.79 17.20 2.62
N GLU A 75 8.06 17.01 3.72
CA GLU A 75 8.18 17.87 4.90
C GLU A 75 9.62 17.89 5.42
N GLN A 76 10.22 16.71 5.61
CA GLN A 76 11.59 16.58 6.10
C GLN A 76 12.59 17.24 5.15
N PHE A 77 12.41 17.05 3.86
CA PHE A 77 13.25 17.63 2.82
C PHE A 77 13.19 19.16 2.80
N LEU A 78 11.99 19.73 2.80
CA LEU A 78 11.79 21.18 2.74
C LEU A 78 12.19 21.90 4.04
N ARG A 79 12.11 21.22 5.19
CA ARG A 79 12.59 21.75 6.49
C ARG A 79 14.06 21.49 6.75
N GLY A 80 14.75 20.80 5.84
CA GLY A 80 16.18 20.52 5.93
C GLY A 80 17.04 21.79 5.89
N ASN A 81 18.36 21.58 5.99
CA ASN A 81 19.34 22.66 6.01
C ASN A 81 19.67 23.25 4.64
N LYS A 82 19.16 22.64 3.57
CA LYS A 82 19.41 23.04 2.18
C LYS A 82 18.21 23.83 1.66
N ILE A 83 18.47 24.84 0.83
CA ILE A 83 17.43 25.61 0.16
C ILE A 83 16.95 24.80 -1.04
N ILE A 84 15.65 24.53 -1.11
CA ILE A 84 15.03 23.78 -2.19
C ILE A 84 14.24 24.75 -3.04
N LEU A 85 14.49 24.73 -4.34
CA LEU A 85 13.69 25.41 -5.35
C LEU A 85 13.13 24.37 -6.32
N ALA A 86 11.84 24.42 -6.61
CA ALA A 86 11.23 23.56 -7.61
C ALA A 86 10.26 24.36 -8.48
N ALA A 87 10.24 24.06 -9.79
CA ALA A 87 9.32 24.67 -10.73
C ALA A 87 7.86 24.23 -10.48
N GLY A 88 7.66 23.05 -9.90
CA GLY A 88 6.34 22.53 -9.49
C GLY A 88 6.46 21.33 -8.55
N GLU A 89 5.32 20.86 -8.04
CA GLU A 89 5.26 19.66 -7.19
C GLU A 89 5.65 18.41 -7.97
N GLU A 90 5.27 18.34 -9.23
CA GLU A 90 5.50 17.23 -10.14
C GLU A 90 7.01 16.95 -10.34
N GLU A 91 7.84 17.99 -10.31
CA GLU A 91 9.29 17.85 -10.44
C GLU A 91 9.91 17.23 -9.17
N LEU A 92 9.42 17.64 -7.99
CA LEU A 92 9.77 17.00 -6.73
C LEU A 92 9.29 15.55 -6.69
N LEU A 93 8.08 15.29 -7.18
CA LEU A 93 7.50 13.94 -7.22
C LEU A 93 8.32 13.02 -8.14
N ALA A 94 8.73 13.50 -9.32
CA ALA A 94 9.61 12.75 -10.22
C ALA A 94 10.90 12.34 -9.51
N HIS A 95 11.59 13.30 -8.88
CA HIS A 95 12.83 13.01 -8.14
C HIS A 95 12.60 12.02 -7.01
N TYR A 96 11.51 12.16 -6.24
CA TYR A 96 11.17 11.22 -5.18
C TYR A 96 10.98 9.79 -5.70
N LEU A 97 10.27 9.63 -6.82
CA LEU A 97 9.93 8.33 -7.41
C LEU A 97 11.11 7.66 -8.13
N THR A 98 12.12 8.42 -8.55
CA THR A 98 13.30 7.85 -9.23
C THR A 98 14.45 7.52 -8.27
N ASN A 99 14.33 7.87 -6.99
CA ASN A 99 15.42 7.72 -6.02
C ASN A 99 14.99 6.87 -4.83
N MET A 100 15.92 6.02 -4.37
CA MET A 100 15.77 5.16 -3.20
C MET A 100 16.88 5.45 -2.19
N ASN A 101 16.55 5.52 -0.91
CA ASN A 101 17.54 5.63 0.15
C ASN A 101 18.19 4.27 0.50
N GLU A 102 19.11 4.25 1.46
CA GLU A 102 19.82 3.03 1.91
C GLU A 102 18.90 1.94 2.48
N LYS A 103 17.65 2.28 2.82
CA LYS A 103 16.63 1.34 3.32
C LYS A 103 15.71 0.82 2.21
N ASN A 104 16.01 1.14 0.94
CA ASN A 104 15.15 0.86 -0.22
C ASN A 104 13.75 1.51 -0.11
N GLU A 105 13.68 2.71 0.47
CA GLU A 105 12.46 3.52 0.47
C GLU A 105 12.65 4.71 -0.47
N HIS A 106 11.57 5.11 -1.16
CA HIS A 106 11.58 6.36 -1.92
C HIS A 106 11.88 7.55 -1.01
N ASP A 107 12.76 8.43 -1.48
CA ASP A 107 13.24 9.56 -0.69
C ASP A 107 13.79 10.68 -1.58
N PHE A 108 13.94 11.87 -1.01
CA PHE A 108 14.62 12.99 -1.65
C PHE A 108 16.13 12.85 -1.46
N VAL A 109 16.71 11.86 -2.12
CA VAL A 109 18.15 11.57 -2.02
C VAL A 109 18.94 12.70 -2.65
N ILE A 110 19.90 13.22 -1.89
CA ILE A 110 20.93 14.13 -2.37
C ILE A 110 22.20 13.29 -2.60
N PRO A 111 22.79 13.28 -3.81
CA PRO A 111 24.00 12.52 -4.09
C PRO A 111 25.14 12.91 -3.13
N SER A 112 25.89 11.91 -2.65
CA SER A 112 26.93 12.09 -1.63
C SER A 112 28.21 12.75 -2.14
N ASP A 113 28.36 12.81 -3.47
CA ASP A 113 29.43 13.51 -4.17
C ASP A 113 29.17 15.02 -4.32
N VAL A 114 27.99 15.50 -3.92
CA VAL A 114 27.70 16.93 -3.88
C VAL A 114 28.54 17.60 -2.79
N ASP A 115 29.31 18.62 -3.18
CA ASP A 115 30.13 19.43 -2.28
C ASP A 115 29.28 19.99 -1.12
N GLU A 116 29.79 19.87 0.11
CA GLU A 116 29.11 20.35 1.32
C GLU A 116 28.76 21.85 1.25
N SER A 117 29.52 22.62 0.48
CA SER A 117 29.31 24.05 0.21
C SER A 117 28.08 24.34 -0.66
N VAL A 118 27.50 23.33 -1.34
CA VAL A 118 26.22 23.49 -2.05
C VAL A 118 25.13 23.73 -1.03
N THR A 119 24.57 24.94 -1.06
CA THR A 119 23.53 25.38 -0.11
C THR A 119 22.12 25.25 -0.68
N SER A 120 21.99 25.02 -2.00
CA SER A 120 20.70 24.98 -2.68
C SER A 120 20.60 23.87 -3.73
N PHE A 121 19.42 23.28 -3.87
CA PHE A 121 19.03 22.36 -4.94
C PHE A 121 17.88 22.95 -5.73
N MET A 122 17.94 22.81 -7.05
CA MET A 122 16.95 23.34 -7.98
C MET A 122 16.41 22.20 -8.85
N PHE A 123 15.09 22.10 -8.89
CA PHE A 123 14.33 21.14 -9.70
C PHE A 123 13.58 21.95 -10.77
N ASP A 124 14.23 22.13 -11.92
CA ASP A 124 13.67 22.83 -13.08
C ASP A 124 12.55 22.00 -13.75
N GLU A 125 11.85 22.59 -14.71
CA GLU A 125 10.82 21.89 -15.48
C GLU A 125 11.43 20.74 -16.32
N GLY A 126 10.75 19.60 -16.35
CA GLY A 126 11.02 18.51 -17.29
C GLY A 126 11.32 17.14 -16.66
N PHE A 127 11.68 17.07 -15.38
CA PHE A 127 11.91 15.78 -14.70
C PHE A 127 10.63 14.93 -14.70
N TRP A 128 9.48 15.55 -14.51
CA TRP A 128 8.18 14.87 -14.57
C TRP A 128 7.89 14.28 -15.95
N ASP A 129 8.11 15.05 -17.01
CA ASP A 129 7.87 14.61 -18.38
C ASP A 129 8.83 13.48 -18.78
N GLU A 130 10.11 13.58 -18.40
CA GLU A 130 11.11 12.52 -18.58
C GLU A 130 10.70 11.24 -17.83
N PHE A 131 10.29 11.36 -16.57
CA PHE A 131 9.80 10.24 -15.77
C PHE A 131 8.57 9.57 -16.41
N GLN A 132 7.57 10.34 -16.86
CA GLN A 132 6.39 9.79 -17.52
C GLN A 132 6.72 9.06 -18.82
N GLN A 133 7.71 9.53 -19.58
CA GLN A 133 8.10 8.94 -20.86
C GLN A 133 9.09 7.76 -20.71
N SER A 134 9.64 7.55 -19.51
CA SER A 134 10.58 6.45 -19.26
C SER A 134 9.96 5.07 -19.51
N PRO A 135 10.69 4.13 -20.14
CA PRO A 135 10.23 2.74 -20.30
C PRO A 135 9.83 2.09 -18.97
N GLU A 136 10.61 2.32 -17.93
CA GLU A 136 10.42 1.80 -16.57
C GLU A 136 9.08 2.23 -15.98
N ARG A 137 8.67 3.49 -16.20
CA ARG A 137 7.36 3.99 -15.77
C ARG A 137 6.22 3.36 -16.55
N GLN A 138 6.36 3.18 -17.86
CA GLN A 138 5.33 2.55 -18.69
C GLN A 138 5.11 1.09 -18.27
N GLU A 139 6.19 0.36 -18.03
CA GLU A 139 6.13 -1.02 -17.54
C GLU A 139 5.60 -1.11 -16.11
N GLN A 140 5.95 -0.17 -15.22
CA GLN A 140 5.34 -0.07 -13.89
C GLN A 140 3.81 0.05 -13.99
N ILE A 141 3.29 0.98 -14.82
CA ILE A 141 1.85 1.18 -14.99
C ILE A 141 1.17 -0.11 -15.48
N SER A 142 1.76 -0.76 -16.48
CA SER A 142 1.27 -2.04 -17.01
C SER A 142 1.25 -3.14 -15.94
N ALA A 143 2.36 -3.30 -15.20
CA ALA A 143 2.50 -4.29 -14.14
C ALA A 143 1.52 -4.02 -12.99
N ASN A 144 1.25 -2.76 -12.66
CA ASN A 144 0.33 -2.35 -11.60
C ASN A 144 -1.14 -2.66 -11.90
N TYR A 145 -1.52 -2.94 -13.15
CA TYR A 145 -2.91 -3.22 -13.50
C TYR A 145 -3.57 -4.31 -12.63
N ILE A 146 -2.82 -5.36 -12.29
CA ILE A 146 -3.32 -6.47 -11.45
C ILE A 146 -3.65 -6.03 -10.01
N SER A 147 -3.03 -4.97 -9.50
CA SER A 147 -3.23 -4.51 -8.12
C SER A 147 -4.63 -3.94 -7.90
N TYR A 148 -5.31 -3.46 -8.95
CA TYR A 148 -6.70 -2.96 -8.85
C TYR A 148 -7.72 -4.06 -8.49
N PHE A 149 -7.34 -5.34 -8.64
CA PHE A 149 -8.11 -6.45 -8.05
C PHE A 149 -8.16 -6.33 -6.52
N TRP A 150 -7.06 -5.93 -5.88
CA TRP A 150 -6.99 -5.70 -4.45
C TRP A 150 -7.91 -4.56 -4.02
N ASP A 151 -7.96 -3.48 -4.81
CA ASP A 151 -8.86 -2.35 -4.57
C ASP A 151 -10.33 -2.80 -4.63
N THR A 152 -10.66 -3.63 -5.61
CA THR A 152 -12.01 -4.23 -5.73
C THR A 152 -12.36 -5.10 -4.53
N LEU A 153 -11.38 -5.83 -3.98
CA LEU A 153 -11.54 -6.65 -2.79
C LEU A 153 -11.75 -5.79 -1.53
N ILE A 154 -11.02 -4.68 -1.39
CA ILE A 154 -11.22 -3.68 -0.32
C ILE A 154 -12.64 -3.10 -0.39
N GLU A 155 -13.09 -2.67 -1.58
CA GLU A 155 -14.43 -2.11 -1.78
C GLU A 155 -15.52 -3.11 -1.43
N ARG A 156 -15.37 -4.37 -1.85
CA ARG A 156 -16.32 -5.44 -1.55
C ARG A 156 -16.43 -5.70 -0.05
N PHE A 157 -15.29 -5.83 0.64
CA PHE A 157 -15.31 -6.02 2.10
C PHE A 157 -15.86 -4.81 2.83
N SER A 158 -15.49 -3.59 2.41
CA SER A 158 -16.00 -2.35 3.01
C SER A 158 -17.51 -2.26 2.88
N LYS A 159 -18.07 -2.59 1.71
CA LYS A 159 -19.51 -2.66 1.49
C LYS A 159 -20.18 -3.66 2.43
N HIS A 160 -19.67 -4.89 2.52
CA HIS A 160 -20.26 -5.91 3.40
C HIS A 160 -20.16 -5.56 4.89
N ILE A 161 -19.10 -4.88 5.32
CA ILE A 161 -18.95 -4.38 6.69
C ILE A 161 -19.99 -3.29 6.98
N LEU A 162 -20.16 -2.32 6.07
CA LEU A 162 -21.10 -1.21 6.24
C LEU A 162 -22.56 -1.66 6.20
N GLU A 163 -22.87 -2.67 5.38
CA GLU A 163 -24.22 -3.25 5.25
C GLU A 163 -24.52 -4.33 6.30
N ASP A 164 -23.54 -4.71 7.14
CA ASP A 164 -23.59 -5.85 8.08
C ASP A 164 -23.97 -7.20 7.42
N THR A 165 -23.62 -7.38 6.15
CA THR A 165 -23.92 -8.58 5.34
C THR A 165 -22.79 -9.61 5.34
N GLN A 166 -21.84 -9.50 6.27
CA GLN A 166 -20.74 -10.46 6.41
C GLN A 166 -21.25 -11.78 6.98
N TYR A 167 -20.98 -12.89 6.27
CA TYR A 167 -21.31 -14.24 6.73
C TYR A 167 -20.47 -14.68 7.93
N TYR A 168 -19.16 -14.40 7.90
CA TYR A 168 -18.25 -14.71 8.99
C TYR A 168 -17.79 -13.42 9.68
N LYS A 169 -17.92 -13.36 11.01
CA LYS A 169 -17.45 -12.26 11.84
C LYS A 169 -16.40 -12.81 12.79
N SER A 170 -15.14 -12.39 12.67
CA SER A 170 -14.09 -12.74 13.64
C SER A 170 -14.46 -12.25 15.06
N HIS A 171 -15.14 -11.11 15.14
CA HIS A 171 -15.80 -10.59 16.34
C HIS A 171 -17.12 -9.90 15.93
N PRO A 172 -18.19 -9.94 16.73
CA PRO A 172 -19.45 -9.29 16.40
C PRO A 172 -19.30 -7.75 16.21
N GLY A 173 -19.89 -7.23 15.13
CA GLY A 173 -20.01 -5.79 14.85
C GLY A 173 -18.83 -5.18 14.06
N VAL A 174 -19.07 -3.98 13.50
CA VAL A 174 -18.14 -3.24 12.61
C VAL A 174 -16.71 -3.10 13.20
N LYS A 175 -16.59 -2.95 14.51
CA LYS A 175 -15.28 -2.84 15.21
C LYS A 175 -14.43 -4.10 15.12
N GLY A 176 -15.04 -5.25 14.91
CA GLY A 176 -14.35 -6.55 14.78
C GLY A 176 -13.72 -6.78 13.41
N THR A 177 -14.27 -6.16 12.37
CA THR A 177 -13.92 -6.45 10.97
C THR A 177 -13.27 -5.29 10.23
N GLU A 178 -13.42 -4.04 10.70
CA GLU A 178 -12.69 -2.88 10.17
C GLU A 178 -11.16 -3.03 10.15
N PRO A 179 -10.49 -3.66 11.15
CA PRO A 179 -9.04 -3.88 11.09
C PRO A 179 -8.56 -4.61 9.83
N VAL A 180 -9.36 -5.52 9.28
CA VAL A 180 -9.05 -6.22 8.02
C VAL A 180 -8.88 -5.19 6.91
N VAL A 181 -9.91 -4.36 6.68
CA VAL A 181 -9.90 -3.36 5.62
C VAL A 181 -8.79 -2.34 5.82
N ARG A 182 -8.51 -1.96 7.07
CA ARG A 182 -7.39 -1.06 7.39
C ARG A 182 -6.05 -1.60 6.92
N PHE A 183 -5.75 -2.87 7.23
CA PHE A 183 -4.51 -3.51 6.79
C PHE A 183 -4.45 -3.65 5.27
N LEU A 184 -5.55 -4.06 4.64
CA LEU A 184 -5.62 -4.15 3.17
C LEU A 184 -5.38 -2.79 2.51
N ALA A 185 -5.96 -1.72 3.06
CA ALA A 185 -5.83 -0.36 2.55
C ALA A 185 -4.46 0.27 2.82
N ALA A 186 -3.76 -0.17 3.87
CA ALA A 186 -2.42 0.29 4.23
C ALA A 186 -1.30 -0.27 3.32
N GLU A 187 -1.59 -1.25 2.45
CA GLU A 187 -0.61 -1.72 1.47
C GLU A 187 -0.40 -0.68 0.36
N SER A 188 0.88 -0.39 0.05
CA SER A 188 1.29 0.44 -1.10
C SER A 188 0.86 -0.16 -2.43
N ARG A 189 0.85 0.63 -3.51
CA ARG A 189 0.48 0.14 -4.85
C ARG A 189 1.34 -1.05 -5.28
N PHE A 190 2.64 -0.99 -5.03
CA PHE A 190 3.57 -2.09 -5.32
C PHE A 190 3.28 -3.35 -4.48
N ARG A 191 3.02 -3.19 -3.18
CA ARG A 191 2.62 -4.32 -2.33
C ARG A 191 1.29 -4.94 -2.75
N ARG A 192 0.29 -4.11 -3.09
CA ARG A 192 -0.99 -4.58 -3.65
C ARG A 192 -0.79 -5.38 -4.94
N ARG A 193 0.15 -4.97 -5.80
CA ARG A 193 0.51 -5.73 -7.01
C ARG A 193 1.02 -7.12 -6.68
N ILE A 194 1.97 -7.23 -5.75
CA ILE A 194 2.53 -8.50 -5.29
C ILE A 194 1.42 -9.39 -4.70
N LEU A 195 0.65 -8.85 -3.75
CA LEU A 195 -0.39 -9.60 -3.03
C LEU A 195 -1.51 -10.06 -3.97
N ALA A 196 -1.98 -9.19 -4.87
CA ALA A 196 -3.01 -9.53 -5.86
C ALA A 196 -2.53 -10.64 -6.81
N ARG A 197 -1.30 -10.53 -7.32
CA ARG A 197 -0.69 -11.58 -8.15
C ARG A 197 -0.62 -12.91 -7.41
N GLN A 198 -0.13 -12.89 -6.16
CA GLN A 198 -0.03 -14.09 -5.34
C GLN A 198 -1.39 -14.73 -5.05
N LEU A 199 -2.42 -13.93 -4.76
CA LEU A 199 -3.77 -14.42 -4.51
C LEU A 199 -4.39 -15.02 -5.77
N LEU A 200 -4.34 -14.31 -6.90
CA LEU A 200 -4.91 -14.78 -8.16
C LEU A 200 -4.22 -16.03 -8.70
N ASP A 201 -2.88 -16.07 -8.63
CA ASP A 201 -2.11 -17.26 -9.00
C ASP A 201 -2.41 -18.45 -8.11
N PHE A 202 -2.51 -18.21 -6.79
CA PHE A 202 -2.89 -19.23 -5.83
C PHE A 202 -4.27 -19.82 -6.15
N VAL A 203 -5.29 -18.96 -6.34
CA VAL A 203 -6.67 -19.38 -6.64
C VAL A 203 -6.74 -20.13 -7.98
N ARG A 204 -5.99 -19.69 -8.99
CA ARG A 204 -5.92 -20.33 -10.31
C ARG A 204 -5.30 -21.73 -10.26
N LEU A 205 -4.25 -21.91 -9.45
CA LEU A 205 -3.50 -23.17 -9.34
C LEU A 205 -4.06 -24.12 -8.28
N ALA A 206 -4.94 -23.64 -7.40
CA ALA A 206 -5.55 -24.45 -6.36
C ALA A 206 -6.31 -25.65 -6.96
N PRO A 207 -6.14 -26.87 -6.41
CA PRO A 207 -6.95 -28.02 -6.81
C PRO A 207 -8.43 -27.75 -6.55
N ARG A 208 -9.29 -28.15 -7.48
CA ARG A 208 -10.74 -27.87 -7.39
C ARG A 208 -11.45 -28.73 -6.35
N ASP A 209 -10.84 -29.83 -5.93
CA ASP A 209 -11.37 -30.87 -5.06
C ASP A 209 -10.65 -30.93 -3.70
N LYS A 210 -9.71 -30.02 -3.44
CA LYS A 210 -8.93 -30.02 -2.19
C LYS A 210 -8.79 -28.65 -1.58
N ILE A 211 -8.63 -28.63 -0.27
CA ILE A 211 -8.20 -27.43 0.46
C ILE A 211 -6.78 -27.08 0.01
N ALA A 212 -6.56 -25.83 -0.32
CA ALA A 212 -5.22 -25.29 -0.55
C ALA A 212 -4.97 -24.12 0.39
N ILE A 213 -3.71 -23.92 0.74
CA ILE A 213 -3.26 -22.79 1.55
C ILE A 213 -1.95 -22.22 1.04
N ARG A 214 -1.82 -20.91 1.16
CA ARG A 214 -0.57 -20.16 0.99
C ARG A 214 -0.48 -19.12 2.10
N TYR A 215 0.72 -18.83 2.60
CA TYR A 215 0.94 -17.64 3.41
C TYR A 215 2.08 -16.82 2.84
N ILE A 216 2.07 -15.52 3.14
CA ILE A 216 3.06 -14.53 2.71
C ILE A 216 3.59 -13.87 3.97
N CYS A 217 4.90 -13.94 4.16
CA CYS A 217 5.58 -13.32 5.29
C CYS A 217 5.65 -11.80 5.11
N SER A 218 5.55 -11.09 6.22
CA SER A 218 5.86 -9.67 6.31
C SER A 218 7.39 -9.45 6.43
N SER A 219 7.85 -8.28 5.96
CA SER A 219 9.24 -7.83 6.12
C SER A 219 9.48 -7.08 7.44
N SER A 220 8.41 -6.66 8.13
CA SER A 220 8.47 -5.94 9.42
C SER A 220 7.36 -6.37 10.39
N PRO A 221 7.59 -6.36 11.72
CA PRO A 221 6.54 -6.67 12.71
C PRO A 221 5.26 -5.83 12.60
N GLN A 222 5.33 -4.62 12.03
CA GLN A 222 4.15 -3.75 11.86
C GLN A 222 3.29 -4.12 10.65
N GLU A 223 3.82 -4.83 9.66
CA GLU A 223 3.03 -5.29 8.50
C GLU A 223 2.44 -6.69 8.77
N PRO A 224 1.23 -6.96 8.27
CA PRO A 224 0.57 -8.22 8.50
C PRO A 224 1.20 -9.35 7.67
N TYR A 225 1.19 -10.55 8.23
CA TYR A 225 1.29 -11.75 7.41
C TYR A 225 -0.04 -11.96 6.69
N TYR A 226 0.00 -12.43 5.45
CA TYR A 226 -1.21 -12.82 4.73
C TYR A 226 -1.35 -14.32 4.68
N VAL A 227 -2.58 -14.82 4.85
CA VAL A 227 -2.94 -16.23 4.68
C VAL A 227 -4.04 -16.34 3.65
N PHE A 228 -3.81 -17.07 2.58
CA PHE A 228 -4.78 -17.35 1.53
C PHE A 228 -5.24 -18.80 1.63
N LEU A 229 -6.55 -19.00 1.60
CA LEU A 229 -7.20 -20.31 1.68
C LEU A 229 -8.14 -20.49 0.48
N THR A 230 -8.13 -21.68 -0.13
CA THR A 230 -9.25 -22.12 -0.97
C THR A 230 -9.94 -23.32 -0.35
N LEU A 231 -11.27 -23.28 -0.26
CA LEU A 231 -12.10 -24.40 0.18
C LEU A 231 -13.11 -24.76 -0.92
N PRO A 232 -13.08 -25.97 -1.50
CA PRO A 232 -14.13 -26.45 -2.40
C PRO A 232 -15.51 -26.47 -1.73
N HIS A 233 -16.55 -26.14 -2.48
CA HIS A 233 -17.93 -26.32 -2.07
C HIS A 233 -18.46 -27.64 -2.63
N ASP A 234 -18.74 -28.61 -1.77
CA ASP A 234 -19.31 -29.88 -2.19
C ASP A 234 -20.85 -29.82 -2.23
N ASP A 235 -21.47 -30.53 -3.16
CA ASP A 235 -22.93 -30.50 -3.37
C ASP A 235 -23.75 -31.02 -2.17
N TRP A 236 -23.14 -31.77 -1.25
CA TRP A 236 -23.82 -32.36 -0.09
C TRP A 236 -24.00 -31.38 1.07
N MET A 237 -23.27 -30.26 1.07
CA MET A 237 -23.36 -29.25 2.13
C MET A 237 -24.21 -28.06 1.69
N THR A 238 -24.90 -27.44 2.64
CA THR A 238 -25.55 -26.15 2.38
C THR A 238 -24.49 -25.06 2.32
N TYR A 239 -24.83 -23.96 1.64
CA TYR A 239 -23.93 -22.84 1.48
C TYR A 239 -23.56 -22.20 2.83
N GLU A 240 -24.47 -22.19 3.80
CA GLU A 240 -24.22 -21.67 5.15
C GLU A 240 -23.17 -22.52 5.89
N VAL A 241 -23.36 -23.85 5.90
CA VAL A 241 -22.41 -24.79 6.53
C VAL A 241 -21.04 -24.68 5.88
N TYR A 242 -21.00 -24.52 4.55
CA TYR A 242 -19.76 -24.27 3.82
C TYR A 242 -19.03 -23.00 4.26
N ARG A 243 -19.74 -21.87 4.39
CA ARG A 243 -19.14 -20.59 4.80
C ARG A 243 -18.64 -20.64 6.24
N GLU A 244 -19.38 -21.29 7.14
CA GLU A 244 -18.92 -21.52 8.52
C GLU A 244 -17.64 -22.37 8.55
N ALA A 245 -17.61 -23.48 7.80
CA ALA A 245 -16.43 -24.33 7.69
C ALA A 245 -15.24 -23.55 7.11
N ARG A 246 -15.44 -22.75 6.05
CA ARG A 246 -14.38 -21.93 5.45
C ARG A 246 -13.77 -20.94 6.43
N GLY A 247 -14.61 -20.25 7.21
CA GLY A 247 -14.15 -19.35 8.26
C GLY A 247 -13.38 -20.08 9.37
N ALA A 248 -13.87 -21.25 9.81
CA ALA A 248 -13.20 -22.06 10.82
C ALA A 248 -11.81 -22.57 10.35
N PHE A 249 -11.71 -23.07 9.12
CA PHE A 249 -10.43 -23.44 8.51
C PHE A 249 -9.50 -22.23 8.44
N LEU A 250 -9.97 -21.09 7.91
CA LEU A 250 -9.15 -19.89 7.81
C LEU A 250 -8.60 -19.46 9.17
N ASN A 251 -9.42 -19.50 10.23
CA ASN A 251 -8.99 -19.22 11.59
C ASN A 251 -7.89 -20.18 12.07
N ALA A 252 -8.11 -21.49 11.91
CA ALA A 252 -7.13 -22.51 12.31
C ALA A 252 -5.77 -22.30 11.60
N TYR A 253 -5.79 -21.98 10.32
CA TYR A 253 -4.59 -21.72 9.54
C TYR A 253 -3.88 -20.42 9.95
N CYS A 254 -4.59 -19.32 10.16
CA CYS A 254 -4.01 -18.07 10.69
C CYS A 254 -3.35 -18.29 12.06
N ARG A 255 -4.01 -19.03 12.96
CA ARG A 255 -3.45 -19.40 14.26
C ARG A 255 -2.19 -20.24 14.12
N THR A 256 -2.18 -21.20 13.18
CA THR A 256 -1.01 -22.04 12.94
C THR A 256 0.17 -21.23 12.37
N VAL A 257 -0.08 -20.20 11.57
CA VAL A 257 0.98 -19.25 11.17
C VAL A 257 1.60 -18.57 12.38
N LYS A 258 0.82 -18.09 13.34
CA LYS A 258 1.36 -17.55 14.60
C LYS A 258 2.18 -18.57 15.38
N LEU A 259 1.75 -19.83 15.44
CA LEU A 259 2.50 -20.90 16.10
C LEU A 259 3.87 -21.13 15.45
N ASN A 260 3.94 -21.10 14.11
CA ASN A 260 5.17 -21.31 13.35
C ASN A 260 6.08 -20.08 13.32
N PHE A 261 5.52 -18.88 13.49
CA PHE A 261 6.24 -17.61 13.48
C PHE A 261 5.89 -16.80 14.75
N PRO A 262 6.50 -17.13 15.91
CA PRO A 262 6.10 -16.56 17.20
C PRO A 262 6.19 -15.04 17.28
N ASP A 263 7.02 -14.40 16.46
CA ASP A 263 7.21 -12.94 16.44
C ASP A 263 6.11 -12.18 15.70
N VAL A 264 5.25 -12.86 14.92
CA VAL A 264 4.19 -12.20 14.15
C VAL A 264 3.12 -11.62 15.08
N GLN A 265 2.76 -10.37 14.87
CA GLN A 265 1.75 -9.67 15.68
C GLN A 265 0.41 -9.54 14.96
N HIS A 266 0.44 -9.46 13.63
CA HIS A 266 -0.73 -9.19 12.81
C HIS A 266 -0.84 -10.22 11.68
N ILE A 267 -2.01 -10.84 11.54
CA ILE A 267 -2.27 -11.81 10.47
C ILE A 267 -3.62 -11.48 9.82
N VAL A 268 -3.62 -11.34 8.50
CA VAL A 268 -4.82 -11.17 7.67
C VAL A 268 -5.06 -12.44 6.87
N GLY A 269 -6.22 -13.06 7.07
CA GLY A 269 -6.67 -14.21 6.31
C GLY A 269 -7.65 -13.79 5.20
N ILE A 270 -7.52 -14.36 4.01
CA ILE A 270 -8.48 -14.26 2.90
C ILE A 270 -8.78 -15.68 2.41
N ALA A 271 -10.07 -16.04 2.34
CA ALA A 271 -10.52 -17.34 1.84
C ALA A 271 -11.52 -17.20 0.69
N THR A 272 -11.46 -18.11 -0.27
CA THR A 272 -12.39 -18.15 -1.41
C THR A 272 -12.56 -19.58 -1.95
N GLU A 273 -13.33 -19.76 -3.02
CA GLU A 273 -13.44 -21.02 -3.76
C GLU A 273 -12.24 -21.24 -4.70
N PRO A 274 -11.83 -22.50 -4.99
CA PRO A 274 -10.77 -22.76 -5.97
C PRO A 274 -11.21 -22.49 -7.42
N GLY A 275 -10.24 -22.13 -8.27
CA GLY A 275 -10.47 -21.79 -9.68
C GLY A 275 -10.88 -20.33 -9.90
N LEU A 276 -10.95 -19.86 -11.15
CA LEU A 276 -11.40 -18.50 -11.49
C LEU A 276 -12.77 -18.60 -12.19
N ASN A 277 -13.87 -18.57 -11.43
CA ASN A 277 -15.22 -18.57 -11.99
C ASN A 277 -15.90 -17.23 -11.71
N ASN A 278 -16.03 -16.40 -12.74
CA ASN A 278 -16.45 -14.99 -12.67
C ASN A 278 -17.91 -14.72 -12.26
N ARG A 279 -18.72 -15.73 -11.89
CA ARG A 279 -20.17 -15.52 -11.71
C ARG A 279 -20.69 -15.63 -10.28
N SER A 280 -19.91 -16.17 -9.33
CA SER A 280 -20.39 -16.34 -7.95
C SER A 280 -19.28 -16.71 -6.95
N GLN A 281 -18.08 -16.16 -7.09
CA GLN A 281 -17.04 -16.33 -6.07
C GLN A 281 -17.30 -15.40 -4.89
N SER A 282 -17.21 -15.98 -3.70
CA SER A 282 -17.39 -15.28 -2.45
C SER A 282 -16.07 -15.28 -1.71
N GLU A 283 -15.72 -14.14 -1.14
CA GLU A 283 -14.54 -13.99 -0.31
C GLU A 283 -14.93 -13.85 1.16
N ASP A 284 -14.20 -14.55 2.02
CA ASP A 284 -14.16 -14.29 3.45
C ASP A 284 -12.83 -13.66 3.79
N ALA A 285 -12.83 -12.72 4.73
CA ALA A 285 -11.59 -12.21 5.29
C ALA A 285 -11.68 -12.10 6.80
N MET A 286 -10.52 -12.23 7.44
CA MET A 286 -10.40 -12.09 8.88
C MET A 286 -9.08 -11.46 9.28
N TYR A 287 -9.06 -10.87 10.47
CA TYR A 287 -7.87 -10.37 11.13
C TYR A 287 -7.70 -11.11 12.45
N LEU A 288 -6.49 -11.62 12.68
CA LEU A 288 -6.06 -12.17 13.95
C LEU A 288 -5.03 -11.22 14.57
N ASP A 289 -5.42 -10.63 15.70
CA ASP A 289 -4.51 -9.89 16.57
C ASP A 289 -3.76 -10.89 17.46
N ALA A 290 -2.47 -11.05 17.20
CA ALA A 290 -1.60 -11.98 17.92
C ALA A 290 -0.68 -11.28 18.93
N THR A 291 -0.94 -10.01 19.25
CA THR A 291 -0.15 -9.24 20.22
C THR A 291 -0.28 -9.78 21.65
N ASN A 292 -1.43 -10.34 22.01
CA ASN A 292 -1.72 -10.90 23.33
C ASN A 292 -1.79 -12.44 23.32
N TRP A 293 -1.00 -13.09 22.47
CA TRP A 293 -1.01 -14.55 22.30
C TRP A 293 -0.54 -15.30 23.56
N THR A 294 -1.35 -16.25 24.05
CA THR A 294 -1.05 -17.01 25.28
C THR A 294 -0.54 -18.43 25.01
N GLU A 295 0.06 -19.08 26.02
CA GLU A 295 0.41 -20.51 25.93
C GLU A 295 -0.83 -21.42 25.80
N GLU A 296 -1.98 -21.00 26.35
CA GLU A 296 -3.24 -21.72 26.16
C GLU A 296 -3.68 -21.65 24.69
N ASP A 297 -3.56 -20.48 24.04
CA ASP A 297 -3.82 -20.33 22.62
C ASP A 297 -2.88 -21.18 21.77
N ALA A 298 -1.60 -21.25 22.15
CA ALA A 298 -0.62 -22.08 21.49
C ALA A 298 -0.95 -23.58 21.63
N ALA A 299 -1.32 -24.04 22.83
CA ALA A 299 -1.70 -25.42 23.09
C ALA A 299 -2.93 -25.86 22.27
N LYS A 300 -4.00 -25.07 22.29
CA LYS A 300 -5.20 -25.32 21.47
C LYS A 300 -4.89 -25.34 19.98
N THR A 301 -4.01 -24.44 19.53
CA THR A 301 -3.63 -24.38 18.12
C THR A 301 -2.79 -25.58 17.69
N ARG A 302 -1.90 -26.10 18.56
CA ARG A 302 -1.13 -27.32 18.28
C ARG A 302 -2.05 -28.52 18.05
N GLU A 303 -3.04 -28.72 18.92
CA GLU A 303 -4.03 -29.79 18.80
C GLU A 303 -4.78 -29.71 17.45
N ILE A 304 -5.36 -28.55 17.15
CA ILE A 304 -6.08 -28.31 15.88
C ILE A 304 -5.15 -28.50 14.66
N SER A 305 -3.92 -28.01 14.72
CA SER A 305 -2.94 -28.12 13.63
C SER A 305 -2.56 -29.57 13.36
N GLU A 306 -2.45 -30.40 14.41
CA GLU A 306 -2.15 -31.83 14.28
C GLU A 306 -3.32 -32.61 13.68
N GLU A 307 -4.54 -32.37 14.17
CA GLU A 307 -5.77 -32.98 13.66
C GLU A 307 -6.00 -32.66 12.17
N LEU A 308 -5.84 -31.38 11.80
CA LEU A 308 -6.06 -30.90 10.44
C LEU A 308 -4.84 -31.09 9.53
N ASN A 309 -3.73 -31.64 10.03
CA ASN A 309 -2.47 -31.85 9.30
C ASN A 309 -1.94 -30.57 8.62
N ILE A 310 -2.10 -29.43 9.28
CA ILE A 310 -1.77 -28.11 8.73
C ILE A 310 -0.25 -27.98 8.53
N PHE A 311 0.16 -27.45 7.37
CA PHE A 311 1.55 -27.15 6.99
C PHE A 311 2.58 -28.29 7.00
N LYS A 312 2.19 -29.56 7.13
CA LYS A 312 3.14 -30.70 7.12
C LYS A 312 4.02 -30.80 5.87
N ASN A 313 3.64 -30.16 4.75
CA ASN A 313 4.39 -30.15 3.49
C ASN A 313 4.53 -28.73 2.89
N ALA A 314 4.56 -27.68 3.72
CA ALA A 314 4.74 -26.31 3.22
C ALA A 314 6.08 -26.18 2.47
N LYS A 315 6.04 -25.73 1.21
CA LYS A 315 7.23 -25.48 0.41
C LYS A 315 7.47 -23.98 0.33
N PRO A 316 8.61 -23.47 0.82
CA PRO A 316 8.94 -22.07 0.64
C PRO A 316 9.15 -21.79 -0.84
N PHE A 317 8.73 -20.60 -1.27
CA PHE A 317 9.06 -20.05 -2.57
C PHE A 317 9.37 -18.57 -2.39
N ASN A 318 10.41 -18.09 -3.08
CA ASN A 318 10.79 -16.69 -3.02
C ASN A 318 10.09 -15.94 -4.14
N ILE A 319 9.61 -14.74 -3.84
CA ILE A 319 9.03 -13.83 -4.81
C ILE A 319 10.07 -12.75 -5.05
N HIS A 320 10.38 -12.52 -6.32
CA HIS A 320 11.16 -11.37 -6.74
C HIS A 320 10.28 -10.57 -7.71
N ASP A 321 10.10 -9.30 -7.41
CA ASP A 321 9.32 -8.34 -8.19
C ASP A 321 10.02 -6.98 -8.03
N GLU A 322 10.01 -6.17 -9.06
CA GLU A 322 10.68 -4.86 -9.09
C GLU A 322 9.64 -3.79 -9.32
N GLU A 323 9.57 -2.77 -8.46
CA GLU A 323 8.55 -1.73 -8.54
C GLU A 323 8.47 -1.09 -9.94
N TYR A 324 9.62 -0.82 -10.53
CA TYR A 324 9.84 -0.30 -11.88
C TYR A 324 10.61 -1.33 -12.73
N PRO A 325 9.92 -2.29 -13.37
CA PRO A 325 10.57 -3.32 -14.17
C PRO A 325 11.06 -2.79 -15.53
N LEU A 326 12.08 -3.45 -16.11
CA LEU A 326 12.66 -3.18 -17.43
C LEU A 326 12.22 -4.17 -18.52
#